data_AF-A0A3A5VGG9-F1
#
_entry.id   AF-A0A3A5VGG9-F1
#
_cell.length_a   1.000
_cell.length_b   1.000
_cell.length_c   1.000
_cell.angle_alpha   90.00
_cell.angle_beta   90.00
_cell.angle_gamma   90.00
#
_symmetry.space_group_name_H-M   'P 1'
#
loop_
_entity.id
_entity.type
_entity.pdbx_description
1 polymer ?
#
loop_
_entity_poly.entity_id
_entity_poly.type
_entity_poly.pdbx_seq_one_letter_code
_entity_poly.pdbx_strand_id
1 'polypeptide(L)'
;MMSNWKPNPTAPLWYQEGSREPTGPFFHGLELQHTKQVGPSCVATTLSMVANATGASTTPEDFKAVTNSQAPHTWSEALKEYGLQLAYCNNDVRRLDYFVDELVAYDDLFFLCFYSEDPPSDPKPSGKLCTAHIITLHRDTIYDTA
;
A
#
# COMPACT_ATOMS: atom_id res chain seq x y z
N MET A 1 -16.35 3.52 -37.14
CA MET A 1 -14.89 3.43 -36.94
C MET A 1 -14.46 4.56 -36.02
N MET A 2 -13.88 4.25 -34.86
CA MET A 2 -13.21 5.25 -33.99
C MET A 2 -11.74 5.34 -34.43
N SER A 3 -11.45 6.05 -35.53
CA SER A 3 -10.12 6.01 -36.16
C SER A 3 -9.08 6.94 -35.53
N ASN A 4 -9.41 7.70 -34.47
CA ASN A 4 -8.49 8.68 -33.86
C ASN A 4 -8.45 8.67 -32.32
N TRP A 5 -8.87 7.58 -31.67
CA TRP A 5 -8.71 7.50 -30.21
C TRP A 5 -7.24 7.20 -29.85
N LYS A 6 -6.66 8.03 -28.99
CA LYS A 6 -5.36 7.77 -28.34
C LYS A 6 -5.51 7.97 -26.83
N PRO A 7 -4.86 7.14 -26.00
CA PRO A 7 -4.83 7.34 -24.57
C PRO A 7 -4.14 8.67 -24.23
N ASN A 8 -4.65 9.37 -23.22
CA ASN A 8 -4.03 10.59 -22.71
C ASN A 8 -2.77 10.22 -21.91
N PRO A 9 -1.56 10.59 -22.36
CA PRO A 9 -0.31 10.22 -21.69
C PRO A 9 -0.10 10.96 -20.37
N THR A 10 -0.89 12.01 -20.08
CA THR A 10 -0.83 12.80 -18.85
C THR A 10 -2.18 12.78 -18.12
N ALA A 11 -2.96 11.70 -18.26
CA ALA A 11 -4.15 11.53 -17.44
C ALA A 11 -3.74 11.43 -15.97
N PRO A 12 -4.39 12.18 -15.07
CA PRO A 12 -4.13 12.03 -13.64
C PRO A 12 -4.56 10.63 -13.18
N LEU A 13 -3.98 10.17 -12.07
CA LEU A 13 -4.38 8.92 -11.42
C LEU A 13 -5.87 8.96 -11.06
N TRP A 14 -6.32 10.11 -10.56
CA TRP A 14 -7.73 10.40 -10.30
C TRP A 14 -8.15 11.67 -11.04
N TYR A 15 -9.23 11.58 -11.82
CA TYR A 15 -9.85 12.79 -12.38
C TYR A 15 -10.46 13.60 -11.24
N GLN A 16 -10.43 14.94 -11.36
CA GLN A 16 -11.00 15.83 -10.34
C GLN A 16 -12.36 15.31 -9.88
N GLU A 17 -12.38 14.97 -8.60
CA GLU A 17 -13.50 14.34 -7.97
C GLU A 17 -14.73 15.24 -8.00
N GLY A 18 -15.92 14.63 -8.18
CA GLY A 18 -17.17 15.39 -8.12
C GLY A 18 -17.33 16.07 -6.76
N SER A 19 -18.17 17.11 -6.69
CA SER A 19 -18.45 17.93 -5.47
C SER A 19 -18.85 17.19 -4.16
N ARG A 20 -18.87 15.85 -4.16
CA ARG A 20 -19.31 14.99 -3.05
C ARG A 20 -18.23 14.03 -2.53
N GLU A 21 -17.05 13.98 -3.14
CA GLU A 21 -15.97 13.11 -2.70
C GLU A 21 -14.97 13.89 -1.83
N PRO A 22 -14.40 13.24 -0.81
CA PRO A 22 -13.50 13.89 0.13
C PRO A 22 -12.15 14.19 -0.54
N THR A 23 -11.72 15.45 -0.49
CA THR A 23 -10.43 15.88 -1.04
C THR A 23 -9.37 15.87 0.06
N GLY A 24 -8.22 15.25 -0.23
CA GLY A 24 -7.07 15.20 0.66
C GLY A 24 -6.43 16.58 0.93
N PRO A 25 -5.33 16.64 1.70
CA PRO A 25 -4.57 15.50 2.22
C PRO A 25 -5.28 14.78 3.38
N PHE A 26 -5.23 13.43 3.41
CA PHE A 26 -6.05 12.63 4.34
C PHE A 26 -5.37 12.35 5.68
N PHE A 27 -4.11 11.92 5.67
CA PHE A 27 -3.37 11.51 6.87
C PHE A 27 -2.14 12.39 7.13
N HIS A 28 -2.18 13.65 6.70
CA HIS A 28 -1.06 14.59 6.90
C HIS A 28 -0.61 14.65 8.37
N GLY A 29 -1.51 14.58 9.36
CA GLY A 29 -1.14 14.62 10.78
C GLY A 29 -0.58 13.30 11.37
N LEU A 30 -0.58 12.21 10.60
CA LEU A 30 -0.17 10.89 11.07
C LEU A 30 1.37 10.78 11.06
N GLU A 31 1.97 10.41 12.19
CA GLU A 31 3.41 10.17 12.32
C GLU A 31 3.71 8.68 12.45
N LEU A 32 4.35 8.09 11.43
CA LEU A 32 4.75 6.69 11.44
C LEU A 32 6.14 6.54 12.07
N GLN A 33 6.25 5.65 13.06
CA GLN A 33 7.54 5.25 13.62
C GLN A 33 8.00 3.95 12.95
N HIS A 34 9.07 4.04 12.16
CA HIS A 34 9.58 2.88 11.44
C HIS A 34 9.94 1.74 12.41
N THR A 35 9.34 0.57 12.17
CA THR A 35 9.60 -0.67 12.91
C THR A 35 10.14 -1.75 11.97
N LYS A 36 11.23 -2.41 12.36
CA LYS A 36 11.77 -3.57 11.63
C LYS A 36 11.05 -4.86 12.01
N GLN A 37 10.77 -5.70 11.02
CA GLN A 37 10.13 -6.98 11.25
C GLN A 37 11.07 -8.00 11.93
N VAL A 38 10.49 -9.01 12.56
CA VAL A 38 11.22 -10.19 13.08
C VAL A 38 10.59 -11.45 12.51
N GLY A 39 11.35 -12.15 11.67
CA GLY A 39 10.85 -13.33 10.94
C GLY A 39 9.89 -12.95 9.80
N PRO A 40 9.04 -13.89 9.31
CA PRO A 40 8.14 -13.65 8.19
C PRO A 40 6.89 -12.86 8.65
N SER A 41 7.07 -11.62 9.08
CA SER A 41 6.01 -10.79 9.67
C SER A 41 5.79 -9.45 8.99
N CYS A 42 6.24 -9.26 7.74
CA CYS A 42 6.16 -7.97 7.02
C CYS A 42 4.79 -7.32 7.13
N VAL A 43 3.73 -8.03 6.70
CA VAL A 43 2.34 -7.56 6.77
C VAL A 43 1.96 -7.17 8.19
N ALA A 44 2.10 -8.07 9.14
CA ALA A 44 1.68 -7.84 10.52
C ALA A 44 2.46 -6.71 11.21
N THR A 45 3.74 -6.56 10.89
CA THR A 45 4.60 -5.48 11.39
C THR A 45 4.15 -4.15 10.83
N THR A 46 3.85 -4.10 9.52
CA THR A 46 3.33 -2.89 8.87
C THR A 46 1.97 -2.49 9.43
N LEU A 47 1.04 -3.43 9.61
CA LEU A 47 -0.28 -3.12 10.17
C LEU A 47 -0.19 -2.62 11.61
N SER A 48 0.68 -3.23 12.43
CA SER A 48 0.91 -2.77 13.80
C SER A 48 1.54 -1.38 13.85
N MET A 49 2.52 -1.10 13.00
CA MET A 49 3.14 0.23 12.87
C MET A 49 2.09 1.29 12.52
N VAL A 50 1.26 1.01 11.51
CA VAL A 50 0.23 1.95 11.03
C VAL A 50 -0.87 2.16 12.07
N ALA A 51 -1.34 1.10 12.74
CA ALA A 51 -2.31 1.22 13.82
C ALA A 51 -1.74 2.01 15.01
N ASN A 52 -0.49 1.78 15.39
CA ASN A 52 0.13 2.48 16.53
C ASN A 52 0.31 3.98 16.28
N ALA A 53 0.42 4.41 15.01
CA ALA A 53 0.46 5.83 14.67
C ALA A 53 -0.85 6.57 14.96
N THR A 54 -1.97 5.86 15.17
CA THR A 54 -3.24 6.45 15.62
C THR A 54 -3.33 6.55 17.15
N GLY A 55 -2.27 6.15 17.87
CA GLY A 55 -2.24 6.07 19.33
C GLY A 55 -2.68 4.70 19.88
N ALA A 56 -2.90 3.71 19.02
CA ALA A 56 -3.16 2.33 19.46
C ALA A 56 -1.91 1.69 20.08
N SER A 57 -2.11 0.61 20.83
CA SER A 57 -1.03 -0.19 21.45
C SER A 57 -1.13 -1.65 20.99
N THR A 58 -0.75 -1.87 19.74
CA THR A 58 -0.79 -3.16 19.05
C THR A 58 0.61 -3.75 18.86
N THR A 59 0.65 -5.04 18.56
CA THR A 59 1.83 -5.81 18.21
C THR A 59 1.62 -6.59 16.89
N PRO A 60 2.68 -7.06 16.23
CA PRO A 60 2.53 -7.93 15.06
C PRO A 60 1.71 -9.21 15.36
N GLU A 61 1.75 -9.72 16.59
CA GLU A 61 1.01 -10.92 17.01
C GLU A 61 -0.51 -10.72 16.93
N ASP A 62 -0.99 -9.52 17.28
CA ASP A 62 -2.40 -9.16 17.19
C ASP A 62 -2.90 -9.27 15.73
N PHE A 63 -2.10 -8.78 14.77
CA PHE A 63 -2.44 -8.85 13.35
C PHE A 63 -2.22 -10.22 12.74
N LYS A 64 -1.23 -11.01 13.19
CA LYS A 64 -1.04 -12.41 12.77
C LYS A 64 -2.26 -13.27 13.09
N ALA A 65 -2.99 -12.94 14.17
CA ALA A 65 -4.16 -13.69 14.60
C ALA A 65 -5.40 -13.49 13.70
N VAL A 66 -5.52 -12.33 13.06
CA VAL A 66 -6.75 -11.92 12.35
C VAL A 66 -6.57 -11.71 10.85
N THR A 67 -5.34 -11.74 10.34
CA THR A 67 -5.04 -11.51 8.93
C THR A 67 -4.47 -12.74 8.24
N ASN A 68 -4.62 -12.79 6.92
CA ASN A 68 -3.88 -13.71 6.07
C ASN A 68 -2.93 -12.91 5.18
N SER A 69 -1.62 -13.17 5.29
CA SER A 69 -0.56 -12.50 4.52
C SER A 69 -0.66 -12.63 2.99
N GLN A 70 -1.57 -13.46 2.48
CA GLN A 70 -1.87 -13.61 1.05
C GLN A 70 -3.23 -13.02 0.65
N ALA A 71 -3.96 -12.39 1.58
CA ALA A 71 -5.31 -11.88 1.38
C ALA A 71 -5.41 -10.39 1.79
N PRO A 72 -5.04 -9.45 0.90
CA PRO A 72 -4.97 -8.01 1.21
C PRO A 72 -6.26 -7.39 1.77
N HIS A 73 -7.43 -7.89 1.37
CA HIS A 73 -8.71 -7.43 1.93
C HIS A 73 -8.81 -7.68 3.45
N THR A 74 -8.18 -8.73 3.97
CA THR A 74 -8.15 -9.00 5.42
C THR A 74 -7.31 -7.98 6.18
N TRP A 75 -6.32 -7.35 5.53
CA TRP A 75 -5.47 -6.35 6.14
C TRP A 75 -6.24 -5.04 6.31
N SER A 76 -6.95 -4.64 5.26
CA SER A 76 -7.82 -3.46 5.32
C SER A 76 -8.98 -3.65 6.28
N GLU A 77 -9.53 -4.87 6.41
CA GLU A 77 -10.57 -5.16 7.39
C GLU A 77 -10.06 -4.99 8.82
N ALA A 78 -8.88 -5.55 9.12
CA ALA A 78 -8.25 -5.45 10.44
C ALA A 78 -7.91 -4.01 10.86
N LEU A 79 -7.77 -3.10 9.90
CA LEU A 79 -7.45 -1.69 10.16
C LEU A 79 -8.68 -0.82 10.47
N LYS A 80 -9.89 -1.28 10.16
CA LYS A 80 -11.12 -0.50 10.36
C LYS A 80 -11.35 -0.09 11.81
N GLU A 81 -10.96 -0.95 12.75
CA GLU A 81 -11.08 -0.69 14.19
C GLU A 81 -10.24 0.52 14.65
N TYR A 82 -9.25 0.92 13.84
CA TYR A 82 -8.38 2.06 14.09
C TYR A 82 -8.75 3.29 13.24
N GLY A 83 -9.91 3.26 12.57
CA GLY A 83 -10.37 4.33 11.68
C GLY A 83 -9.59 4.42 10.35
N LEU A 84 -8.91 3.34 9.98
CA LEU A 84 -8.06 3.27 8.80
C LEU A 84 -8.64 2.29 7.77
N GLN A 85 -8.39 2.57 6.50
CA GLN A 85 -8.70 1.68 5.39
C GLN A 85 -7.57 1.77 4.38
N LEU A 86 -7.18 0.65 3.77
CA LEU A 86 -6.09 0.67 2.80
C LEU A 86 -6.59 1.10 1.43
N ALA A 87 -5.93 2.10 0.86
CA ALA A 87 -6.05 2.40 -0.57
C ALA A 87 -5.24 1.36 -1.35
N TYR A 88 -5.93 0.44 -2.03
CA TYR A 88 -5.28 -0.57 -2.86
C TYR A 88 -4.90 0.02 -4.22
N CYS A 89 -3.61 0.25 -4.44
CA CYS A 89 -3.09 0.68 -5.73
C CYS A 89 -2.76 -0.55 -6.57
N ASN A 90 -3.65 -0.94 -7.48
CA ASN A 90 -3.44 -2.10 -8.36
C ASN A 90 -2.48 -1.81 -9.54
N ASN A 91 -1.62 -0.81 -9.42
CA ASN A 91 -0.75 -0.37 -10.50
C ASN A 91 0.56 -1.16 -10.56
N ASP A 92 0.99 -1.45 -11.79
CA ASP A 92 2.31 -1.99 -12.09
C ASP A 92 3.40 -1.06 -11.55
N VAL A 93 4.36 -1.61 -10.80
CA VAL A 93 5.52 -0.88 -10.23
C VAL A 93 6.24 -0.02 -11.29
N ARG A 94 6.28 -0.47 -12.55
CA ARG A 94 6.89 0.25 -13.68
C ARG A 94 6.16 1.54 -14.06
N ARG A 95 4.95 1.74 -13.55
CA ARG A 95 4.13 2.93 -13.78
C ARG A 95 4.09 3.88 -12.58
N LEU A 96 4.66 3.50 -11.43
CA LEU A 96 4.67 4.35 -10.24
C LEU A 96 5.37 5.69 -10.49
N ASP A 97 6.43 5.71 -11.30
CA ASP A 97 7.16 6.95 -11.65
C ASP A 97 6.26 8.02 -12.29
N TYR A 98 5.19 7.62 -13.00
CA TYR A 98 4.25 8.57 -13.60
C TYR A 98 3.27 9.20 -12.60
N PHE A 99 3.10 8.60 -11.42
CA PHE A 99 2.07 8.98 -10.45
C PHE A 99 2.64 9.27 -9.06
N VAL A 100 3.94 9.12 -8.83
CA VAL A 100 4.55 9.25 -7.50
C VAL A 100 4.31 10.64 -6.90
N ASP A 101 4.45 11.71 -7.68
CA ASP A 101 4.20 13.07 -7.23
C ASP A 101 2.72 13.27 -6.83
N GLU A 102 1.80 12.68 -7.60
CA GLU A 102 0.37 12.72 -7.31
C GLU A 102 0.02 11.91 -6.05
N LEU A 103 0.60 10.71 -5.88
CA LEU A 103 0.43 9.87 -4.69
C LEU A 103 0.97 10.55 -3.43
N VAL A 104 2.15 11.13 -3.49
CA VAL A 104 2.76 11.89 -2.38
C VAL A 104 1.87 13.05 -1.97
N ALA A 105 1.28 13.78 -2.94
CA ALA A 105 0.43 14.94 -2.66
C ALA A 105 -0.86 14.61 -1.89
N TYR A 106 -1.33 13.36 -1.91
CA TYR A 106 -2.53 12.95 -1.18
C TYR A 106 -2.29 12.74 0.32
N ASP A 107 -1.04 12.57 0.76
CA ASP A 107 -0.69 12.14 2.13
C ASP A 107 -1.59 11.01 2.64
N ASP A 108 -1.83 10.02 1.76
CA ASP A 108 -2.64 8.84 2.06
C ASP A 108 -1.75 7.64 2.41
N LEU A 109 -2.33 6.60 3.02
CA LEU A 109 -1.67 5.34 3.34
C LEU A 109 -1.70 4.39 2.14
N PHE A 110 -0.74 4.56 1.22
CA PHE A 110 -0.61 3.68 0.08
C PHE A 110 0.19 2.42 0.41
N PHE A 111 -0.43 1.27 0.10
CA PHE A 111 0.26 -0.01 0.11
C PHE A 111 0.80 -0.32 -1.28
N LEU A 112 2.12 -0.42 -1.38
CA LEU A 112 2.81 -0.77 -2.61
C LEU A 112 3.31 -2.21 -2.52
N CYS A 113 2.80 -3.05 -3.42
CA CYS A 113 3.31 -4.40 -3.63
C CYS A 113 4.24 -4.36 -4.84
N PHE A 114 5.50 -4.77 -4.66
CA PHE A 114 6.43 -4.91 -5.77
C PHE A 114 7.02 -6.32 -5.84
N TYR A 115 7.39 -6.69 -7.05
CA TYR A 115 8.16 -7.89 -7.34
C TYR A 115 9.64 -7.51 -7.40
N SER A 116 10.53 -8.45 -7.04
CA SER A 116 11.98 -8.28 -7.20
C SER A 116 12.34 -7.91 -8.64
N GLU A 117 13.45 -7.17 -8.84
CA GLU A 117 13.91 -6.70 -10.16
C GLU A 117 14.04 -7.82 -11.22
N ASP A 118 14.27 -9.07 -10.80
CA ASP A 118 14.32 -10.26 -11.67
C ASP A 118 13.29 -11.31 -11.21
N PRO A 119 12.00 -11.17 -11.56
CA PRO A 119 10.99 -12.14 -11.18
C PRO A 119 11.14 -13.39 -12.07
N PRO A 120 11.26 -14.61 -11.51
CA PRO A 120 11.39 -15.80 -12.33
C PRO A 120 10.07 -16.07 -13.08
N SER A 121 10.19 -16.54 -14.32
CA SER A 121 9.06 -16.76 -15.23
C SER A 121 8.13 -17.90 -14.81
N ASP A 122 8.68 -18.89 -14.10
CA ASP A 122 7.98 -20.11 -13.71
C ASP A 122 7.72 -20.15 -12.19
N PRO A 123 6.54 -20.65 -11.76
CA PRO A 123 6.27 -20.85 -10.35
C PRO A 123 7.25 -21.87 -9.77
N LYS A 124 7.85 -21.55 -8.62
CA LYS A 124 8.67 -22.52 -7.87
C LYS A 124 7.80 -23.72 -7.46
N PRO A 125 8.38 -24.90 -7.18
CA PRO A 125 7.65 -26.05 -6.67
C PRO A 125 6.81 -25.78 -5.41
N SER A 126 7.13 -24.72 -4.67
CA SER A 126 6.36 -24.23 -3.52
C SER A 126 5.11 -23.43 -3.91
N GLY A 127 4.78 -23.28 -5.20
CA GLY A 127 3.71 -22.41 -5.72
C GLY A 127 4.03 -20.91 -5.69
N LYS A 128 5.23 -20.52 -5.26
CA LYS A 128 5.65 -19.11 -5.21
C LYS A 128 6.28 -18.70 -6.54
N LEU A 129 5.70 -17.72 -7.21
CA LEU A 129 6.28 -17.12 -8.41
C LEU A 129 7.48 -16.23 -8.06
N CYS A 130 7.39 -15.43 -7.00
CA CYS A 130 8.47 -14.50 -6.60
C CYS A 130 8.34 -14.13 -5.12
N THR A 131 9.35 -13.47 -4.58
CA THR A 131 9.26 -12.86 -3.24
C THR A 131 8.42 -11.60 -3.37
N ALA A 132 7.19 -11.64 -2.84
CA ALA A 132 6.36 -10.45 -2.67
C ALA A 132 6.78 -9.75 -1.38
N HIS A 133 6.99 -8.44 -1.46
CA HIS A 133 7.27 -7.59 -0.32
C HIS A 133 6.30 -6.41 -0.26
N ILE A 134 6.11 -5.86 0.93
CA ILE A 134 5.13 -4.82 1.22
C ILE A 134 5.82 -3.66 1.92
N ILE A 135 5.59 -2.45 1.40
CA ILE A 135 6.10 -1.20 1.95
C ILE A 135 4.94 -0.20 2.07
N THR A 136 5.09 0.76 2.97
CA THR A 136 4.15 1.88 3.10
C THR A 136 4.81 3.14 2.56
N LEU A 137 4.15 3.80 1.62
CA LEU A 137 4.48 5.16 1.22
C LEU A 137 3.58 6.11 2.03
N HIS A 138 4.18 7.04 2.76
CA HIS A 138 3.47 8.13 3.44
C HIS A 138 4.27 9.41 3.28
N ARG A 139 3.61 10.47 2.78
CA ARG A 139 4.26 11.69 2.29
C ARG A 139 5.36 11.32 1.29
N ASP A 140 6.59 11.79 1.50
CA ASP A 140 7.78 11.53 0.70
C ASP A 140 8.65 10.37 1.23
N THR A 141 8.16 9.62 2.23
CA THR A 141 8.96 8.61 2.94
C THR A 141 8.44 7.19 2.69
N ILE A 142 9.36 6.31 2.30
CA ILE A 142 9.12 4.87 2.19
C ILE A 142 9.49 4.20 3.51
N TYR A 143 8.52 3.48 4.09
CA TYR A 143 8.70 2.64 5.26
C TYR A 143 8.79 1.18 4.83
N ASP A 144 10.02 0.66 4.82
CA ASP A 144 10.33 -0.73 4.51
C ASP A 144 10.57 -1.51 5.80
N THR A 145 9.72 -2.50 6.10
CA THR A 145 9.83 -3.32 7.32
C THR A 145 10.81 -4.50 7.20
N ALA A 146 11.38 -4.78 6.01
CA ALA A 146 12.29 -5.91 5.78
C ALA A 146 13.68 -5.77 6.41
#